data_AF-A0A6I9MUC2-F1
#
_entry.id   AF-A0A6I9MUC2-F1
#
_cell.length_a   1.000
_cell.length_b   1.000
_cell.length_c   1.000
_cell.angle_alpha   90.00
_cell.angle_beta   90.00
_cell.angle_gamma   90.00
#
_symmetry.space_group_name_H-M   'P 1'
#
loop_
_entity.id
_entity.type
_entity.pdbx_description
1 polymer ?
#
loop_
_entity_poly.entity_id
_entity_poly.type
_entity_poly.pdbx_seq_one_letter_code
_entity_poly.pdbx_strand_id
1 'polypeptide(L)'
;MILSLFFMCLSCLPFYSSAKINERPIIGVLAQEVLLEQKPNQTAYIAASYVKFLESAGARVVPVMINQPMEEYKKLFNSING
;
A
#
# COMPACT_ATOMS: atom_id res chain seq x y z
N MET A 1 -47.29 -3.29 21.91
CA MET A 1 -46.58 -2.15 21.31
C MET A 1 -45.06 -2.24 21.49
N ILE A 2 -44.54 -2.50 22.70
CA ILE A 2 -43.08 -2.59 22.94
C ILE A 2 -42.43 -3.81 22.27
N LEU A 3 -43.15 -4.94 22.15
CA LEU A 3 -42.63 -6.16 21.52
C LEU A 3 -42.49 -6.06 19.99
N SER A 4 -43.28 -5.20 19.31
CA SER A 4 -43.16 -5.01 17.85
C SER A 4 -42.02 -4.06 17.46
N LEU A 5 -41.62 -3.15 18.36
CA LEU A 5 -40.45 -2.28 18.15
C LEU A 5 -39.14 -3.07 18.18
N PHE A 6 -39.07 -4.15 18.96
CA PHE A 6 -37.87 -4.99 19.03
C PHE A 6 -37.65 -5.79 17.72
N PHE A 7 -38.74 -6.20 17.06
CA PHE A 7 -38.68 -6.95 15.80
C PHE A 7 -38.27 -6.08 14.61
N MET A 8 -38.56 -4.77 14.66
CA MET A 8 -38.22 -3.80 13.61
C MET A 8 -36.73 -3.41 13.61
N CYS A 9 -36.03 -3.64 14.74
CA CYS A 9 -34.60 -3.34 14.85
C CYS A 9 -33.71 -4.44 14.27
N LEU A 10 -34.23 -5.66 14.13
CA LEU A 10 -33.48 -6.83 13.64
C LEU A 10 -33.44 -6.93 12.10
N SER A 11 -34.35 -6.25 11.40
CA SER A 11 -34.42 -6.24 9.93
C SER A 11 -33.53 -5.18 9.26
N CYS A 12 -32.82 -4.37 10.04
CA CYS A 12 -32.03 -3.24 9.53
C CYS A 12 -30.51 -3.43 9.72
N LEU A 13 -30.01 -4.67 9.77
CA LEU A 13 -28.58 -4.92 9.65
C LEU A 13 -28.19 -4.76 8.18
N PRO A 14 -27.46 -3.70 7.77
CA PRO A 14 -26.92 -3.64 6.43
C PRO A 14 -26.05 -4.87 6.20
N PHE A 15 -26.34 -5.61 5.14
CA PHE A 15 -25.47 -6.66 4.63
C PHE A 15 -24.19 -5.99 4.15
N TYR A 16 -23.20 -5.86 5.03
CA TYR A 16 -21.86 -5.43 4.66
C TYR A 16 -21.30 -6.51 3.73
N SER A 17 -21.22 -6.20 2.44
CA SER A 17 -20.40 -6.98 1.52
C SER A 17 -18.98 -6.95 2.06
N SER A 18 -18.49 -8.10 2.53
CA SER A 18 -17.12 -8.24 2.99
C SER A 18 -16.21 -8.03 1.79
N ALA A 19 -15.68 -6.82 1.64
CA ALA A 19 -14.66 -6.54 0.65
C ALA A 19 -13.50 -7.51 0.91
N LYS A 20 -12.99 -8.17 -0.14
CA LYS A 20 -11.86 -9.08 -0.01
C LYS A 20 -10.63 -8.26 0.42
N ILE A 21 -10.27 -8.36 1.70
CA ILE A 21 -9.12 -7.68 2.28
C ILE A 21 -7.84 -8.44 1.90
N ASN A 22 -6.79 -7.70 1.54
CA ASN A 22 -5.44 -8.24 1.42
C ASN A 22 -4.68 -8.01 2.73
N GLU A 23 -4.52 -9.07 3.53
CA GLU A 23 -3.82 -9.03 4.82
C GLU A 23 -2.29 -8.97 4.70
N ARG A 24 -1.74 -9.08 3.48
CA ARG A 24 -0.30 -9.05 3.23
C ARG A 24 0.04 -8.02 2.15
N PRO A 25 -0.27 -6.73 2.34
CA PRO A 25 -0.04 -5.72 1.33
C PRO A 25 1.45 -5.56 1.01
N ILE A 26 1.74 -5.28 -0.25
CA ILE A 26 3.06 -4.87 -0.74
C ILE A 26 2.93 -3.43 -1.23
N ILE A 27 3.72 -2.53 -0.65
CA ILE A 27 3.66 -1.09 -0.93
C ILE A 27 4.96 -0.65 -1.62
N GLY A 28 4.83 0.09 -2.72
CA GLY A 28 5.93 0.68 -3.45
C GLY A 28 6.43 1.97 -2.77
N VAL A 29 7.74 2.13 -2.64
CA VAL A 29 8.35 3.40 -2.21
C VAL A 29 9.26 3.94 -3.31
N LEU A 30 8.94 5.13 -3.82
CA LEU A 30 9.70 5.78 -4.88
C LEU A 30 11.09 6.20 -4.41
N ALA A 31 12.11 5.77 -5.17
CA ALA A 31 13.47 6.23 -4.97
C ALA A 31 13.65 7.66 -5.50
N GLN A 32 14.44 8.47 -4.81
CA GLN A 32 14.79 9.82 -5.22
C GLN A 32 16.19 9.85 -5.83
N GLU A 33 16.41 10.72 -6.82
CA GLU A 33 17.72 10.97 -7.41
C GLU A 33 18.71 11.53 -6.37
N VAL A 34 19.96 11.08 -6.44
CA VAL A 34 21.05 11.59 -5.60
C VAL A 34 21.71 12.78 -6.29
N LEU A 35 21.49 13.98 -5.75
CA LEU A 35 21.87 15.26 -6.38
C LEU A 35 23.38 15.58 -6.35
N LEU A 36 24.24 14.76 -5.75
CA LEU A 36 25.63 15.11 -5.54
C LEU A 36 26.56 13.91 -5.75
N GLU A 37 27.77 14.21 -6.21
CA GLU A 37 28.97 13.41 -6.52
C GLU A 37 29.47 12.47 -5.40
N GLN A 38 28.59 12.00 -4.52
CA GLN A 38 28.94 11.39 -3.26
C GLN A 38 29.48 9.97 -3.44
N LYS A 39 29.02 9.20 -4.43
CA LYS A 39 29.59 7.90 -4.80
C LYS A 39 29.35 7.54 -6.27
N PRO A 40 30.37 7.06 -7.02
CA PRO A 40 30.13 6.44 -8.31
C PRO A 40 29.16 5.26 -8.15
N ASN A 41 28.20 5.15 -9.07
CA ASN A 41 27.14 4.12 -9.12
C ASN A 41 26.00 4.22 -8.11
N GLN A 42 25.86 5.33 -7.36
CA GLN A 42 24.65 5.59 -6.55
C GLN A 42 23.78 6.66 -7.23
N THR A 43 22.80 6.23 -8.01
CA THR A 43 21.92 7.12 -8.78
C THR A 43 20.59 7.41 -8.07
N ALA A 44 20.18 6.57 -7.11
CA ALA A 44 18.90 6.71 -6.42
C ALA A 44 18.97 6.26 -4.95
N TYR A 45 18.11 6.83 -4.11
CA TYR A 45 18.07 6.59 -2.67
C TYR A 45 16.62 6.53 -2.12
N ILE A 46 16.40 5.70 -1.11
CA ILE A 46 15.18 5.67 -0.29
C ILE A 46 15.58 5.81 1.18
N ALA A 47 14.96 6.75 1.89
CA ALA A 47 15.18 6.86 3.33
C ALA A 47 14.60 5.67 4.08
N ALA A 48 15.42 5.05 4.93
CA ALA A 48 15.02 3.88 5.72
C ALA A 48 13.84 4.16 6.66
N SER A 49 13.61 5.43 7.03
CA SER A 49 12.45 5.85 7.81
C SER A 49 11.12 5.53 7.12
N TYR A 50 11.02 5.72 5.79
CA TYR A 50 9.81 5.40 5.03
C TYR A 50 9.53 3.89 5.00
N VAL A 51 10.58 3.09 4.83
CA VAL A 51 10.47 1.62 4.85
C VAL A 51 9.99 1.16 6.23
N LYS A 52 10.66 1.60 7.29
CA LYS A 52 10.32 1.23 8.67
C LYS A 52 8.92 1.67 9.06
N PHE A 53 8.47 2.83 8.59
CA PHE A 53 7.12 3.32 8.83
C PHE A 53 6.07 2.33 8.28
N LEU A 54 6.23 1.90 7.03
CA LEU A 54 5.31 0.94 6.39
C LEU A 54 5.41 -0.46 7.00
N GLU A 55 6.62 -0.95 7.29
CA GLU A 55 6.83 -2.24 7.94
C GLU A 55 6.23 -2.28 9.34
N SER A 56 6.31 -1.17 10.09
CA SER A 56 5.68 -1.07 11.42
C SER A 56 4.15 -1.17 11.37
N ALA A 57 3.55 -0.82 10.22
CA ALA A 57 2.13 -1.00 9.95
C ALA A 57 1.79 -2.38 9.37
N GLY A 58 2.77 -3.29 9.26
CA GLY A 58 2.58 -4.66 8.78
C GLY A 58 2.63 -4.84 7.26
N ALA A 59 3.03 -3.80 6.51
CA ALA A 59 3.21 -3.90 5.06
C ALA A 59 4.60 -4.44 4.70
N ARG A 60 4.72 -5.07 3.52
CA ARG A 60 6.01 -5.35 2.88
C ARG A 60 6.33 -4.23 1.91
N VAL A 61 7.60 -3.89 1.75
CA VAL A 61 8.01 -2.76 0.90
C VAL A 61 8.80 -3.24 -0.32
N VAL A 62 8.53 -2.64 -1.48
CA VAL A 62 9.32 -2.82 -2.71
C VAL A 62 9.82 -1.46 -3.18
N PRO A 63 11.11 -1.32 -3.56
CA PRO A 63 11.61 -0.07 -4.12
C PRO A 63 11.05 0.16 -5.52
N VAL A 64 10.48 1.35 -5.75
CA VAL A 64 10.13 1.83 -7.10
C VAL A 64 11.33 2.62 -7.60
N MET A 65 12.16 1.97 -8.42
CA MET A 65 13.37 2.58 -8.98
C MET A 65 13.00 3.63 -10.02
N ILE A 66 13.75 4.73 -10.06
CA ILE A 66 13.64 5.74 -11.11
C ILE A 66 14.29 5.27 -12.42
N ASN A 67 14.01 5.98 -13.51
CA ASN A 67 14.59 5.76 -14.83
C ASN A 67 14.38 4.35 -15.41
N GLN A 68 13.27 3.68 -15.03
CA GLN A 68 12.85 2.41 -15.62
C GLN A 68 11.96 2.64 -16.85
N PRO A 69 11.87 1.67 -17.79
CA PRO A 69 10.93 1.75 -18.89
C PRO A 69 9.47 1.63 -18.42
N MET A 70 8.53 2.15 -19.21
CA MET A 70 7.11 2.19 -18.87
C MET A 70 6.51 0.79 -18.64
N GLU A 71 6.99 -0.20 -19.36
CA GLU A 71 6.57 -1.61 -19.25
C GLU A 71 6.89 -2.17 -17.85
N GLU A 72 8.04 -1.83 -17.30
CA GLU A 72 8.44 -2.26 -15.95
C GLU A 72 7.59 -1.56 -14.87
N TYR A 73 7.29 -0.26 -15.03
CA TYR A 73 6.36 0.42 -14.13
C TYR A 73 4.96 -0.19 -14.18
N LYS A 74 4.46 -0.52 -15.36
CA LYS A 74 3.13 -1.16 -15.52
C LYS A 74 3.11 -2.54 -14.87
N LYS A 75 4.17 -3.33 -15.04
CA LYS A 75 4.32 -4.64 -14.39
C LYS A 75 4.37 -4.51 -12.88
N LEU A 76 5.16 -3.57 -12.36
CA LEU A 76 5.27 -3.29 -10.93
C LEU A 76 3.95 -2.82 -10.33
N PHE A 77 3.28 -1.85 -10.97
CA PHE A 77 2.01 -1.30 -10.53
C PHE A 77 0.93 -2.38 -10.39
N ASN A 78 0.85 -3.31 -11.34
CA ASN A 78 -0.09 -4.44 -11.27
C ASN A 78 0.29 -5.51 -10.24
N SER A 79 1.49 -5.44 -9.66
CA SER A 79 2.03 -6.41 -8.70
C SER A 79 1.99 -5.92 -7.24
N ILE A 80 1.74 -4.62 -7.01
CA ILE A 80 1.71 -3.99 -5.68
C ILE A 80 0.29 -3.55 -5.31
N ASN A 81 0.09 -3.13 -4.06
CA ASN A 81 -1.21 -2.76 -3.51
C ASN A 81 -1.36 -1.26 -3.27
N GLY A 82 -0.27 -0.51 -3.40
CA GLY A 82 -0.18 0.93 -3.20
C GLY A 82 1.26 1.40 -3.31
#